data_AF-A0A3M6FK95-F1
#
_entry.id   AF-A0A3M6FK95-F1
#
_cell.length_a   1.000
_cell.length_b   1.000
_cell.length_c   1.000
_cell.angle_alpha   90.00
_cell.angle_beta   90.00
_cell.angle_gamma   90.00
#
_symmetry.space_group_name_H-M   'P 1'
#
loop_
_entity.id
_entity.type
_entity.pdbx_description
1 polymer ?
#
loop_
_entity_poly.entity_id
_entity_poly.type
_entity_poly.pdbx_seq_one_letter_code
_entity_poly.pdbx_strand_id
1 'polypeptide(L)' 'NVIAEGVETPEQLAFLERVGCYNYQGYLFSEPLPGPQFENLLLKRQFQETASLE' A
#
# COMPACT_ATOMS: atom_id res chain seq x y z
N ASN A 1 -0.27 17.10 -4.89
CA ASN A 1 -0.16 15.67 -4.51
C ASN A 1 -0.08 15.61 -2.99
N VAL A 2 -0.98 14.89 -2.33
CA VAL A 2 -1.03 14.76 -0.86
C VAL A 2 -0.98 13.27 -0.52
N ILE A 3 -0.22 12.92 0.52
CA ILE A 3 -0.15 11.58 1.10
C ILE A 3 -0.61 11.64 2.56
N ALA A 4 -1.47 10.70 2.95
CA ALA A 4 -1.87 10.50 4.34
C ALA A 4 -0.98 9.43 4.99
N GLU A 5 -0.27 9.77 6.06
CA GLU A 5 0.57 8.85 6.81
C GLU A 5 -0.14 8.38 8.09
N GLY A 6 0.16 7.15 8.54
CA GLY A 6 -0.46 6.55 9.73
C GLY A 6 -1.83 5.93 9.49
N VAL A 7 -2.10 5.40 8.30
CA VAL A 7 -3.35 4.66 8.01
C VAL A 7 -3.25 3.23 8.54
N GLU A 8 -3.95 2.98 9.64
CA GLU A 8 -3.90 1.75 10.43
C GLU A 8 -5.22 0.96 10.39
N THR A 9 -6.35 1.61 10.11
CA THR A 9 -7.68 0.94 10.10
C THR A 9 -8.46 1.15 8.80
N PRO A 10 -9.34 0.20 8.42
CA PRO A 10 -10.21 0.35 7.26
C PRO A 10 -11.09 1.61 7.29
N GLU A 11 -11.50 2.06 8.48
CA GLU A 11 -12.33 3.25 8.65
C GLU A 11 -11.57 4.54 8.30
N GLN A 12 -10.27 4.60 8.63
CA GLN A 12 -9.40 5.71 8.25
C GLN A 12 -9.21 5.75 6.73
N LEU A 13 -8.96 4.59 6.10
CA LEU A 13 -8.89 4.48 4.64
C LEU A 13 -10.19 4.95 3.98
N ALA A 14 -11.33 4.46 4.45
CA ALA A 14 -12.64 4.85 3.92
C ALA A 14 -12.92 6.35 4.08
N PHE A 15 -12.43 6.98 5.16
CA PHE A 15 -12.51 8.43 5.31
C PHE A 15 -11.64 9.16 4.27
N LEU A 16 -10.39 8.73 4.09
CA LEU A 16 -9.46 9.32 3.13
C LEU A 16 -9.99 9.28 1.69
N GLU A 17 -10.53 8.12 1.28
CA GLU A 17 -11.14 7.97 -0.05
C GLU A 17 -12.34 8.91 -0.25
N ARG A 18 -13.18 9.11 0.78
CA ARG A 18 -14.32 10.04 0.72
C ARG A 18 -13.90 11.50 0.58
N VAL A 19 -12.75 11.89 1.15
CA VAL A 19 -12.23 13.26 1.05
C VAL A 19 -11.26 13.46 -0.14
N GLY A 20 -11.13 12.45 -1.01
CA GLY A 20 -10.30 12.52 -2.22
C GLY A 20 -8.80 12.34 -1.99
N CYS A 21 -8.40 11.74 -0.87
CA CYS A 21 -7.01 11.37 -0.60
C CYS A 21 -6.78 9.89 -0.98
N TYR A 22 -6.04 9.67 -2.07
CA TYR A 22 -5.80 8.34 -2.64
C TYR A 22 -4.35 7.85 -2.51
N ASN A 23 -3.46 8.66 -1.92
CA ASN A 23 -2.12 8.20 -1.57
C ASN A 23 -2.04 8.09 -0.06
N TYR A 24 -1.65 6.91 0.42
CA TYR A 24 -1.60 6.63 1.85
C TYR A 24 -0.46 5.70 2.19
N GLN A 25 0.03 5.83 3.42
CA GLN A 25 1.00 4.94 4.03
C GLN A 25 0.56 4.63 5.46
N GLY A 26 0.65 3.36 5.86
CA GLY A 26 0.44 2.97 7.24
C GLY A 26 0.32 1.46 7.41
N TYR A 27 0.18 1.05 8.67
CA TYR A 27 0.27 -0.36 9.08
C TYR A 27 -0.91 -1.19 8.60
N LEU A 28 -2.00 -0.56 8.13
CA LEU A 28 -3.08 -1.25 7.44
C LEU A 28 -2.58 -2.01 6.20
N PHE A 29 -1.54 -1.50 5.55
CA PHE A 29 -0.97 -2.07 4.33
C PHE A 29 0.34 -2.81 4.58
N SER A 30 1.25 -2.18 5.32
CA SER A 30 2.54 -2.75 5.66
C SER A 30 3.17 -1.99 6.82
N GLU A 31 3.81 -2.73 7.72
CA GLU A 31 4.80 -2.16 8.64
C GLU A 31 6.05 -1.70 7.85
N PRO A 32 6.93 -0.85 8.42
CA PRO A 32 8.24 -0.57 7.87
C PRO A 32 9.06 -1.84 7.69
N LEU A 33 9.62 -2.03 6.51
CA LEU A 33 10.36 -3.23 6.16
C LEU A 33 11.87 -2.94 6.08
N PRO A 34 12.73 -3.88 6.52
CA PRO A 34 14.14 -3.89 6.13
C PRO A 34 14.31 -3.93 4.62
N GLY A 35 15.39 -3.34 4.09
CA GLY A 35 15.68 -3.25 2.65
C GLY A 35 15.44 -4.54 1.86
N PRO A 36 16.00 -5.70 2.27
CA PRO A 36 15.78 -6.97 1.56
C PRO A 36 14.31 -7.43 1.53
N GLN A 37 13.53 -7.12 2.57
CA GLN A 37 12.11 -7.46 2.62
C GLN A 37 11.29 -6.54 1.72
N PHE A 38 11.67 -5.25 1.66
CA PHE A 38 11.09 -4.30 0.73
C PHE A 38 11.38 -4.67 -0.73
N GLU A 39 12.61 -5.06 -1.06
CA GLU A 39 12.97 -5.57 -2.39
C GLU A 39 12.10 -6.78 -2.78
N ASN A 40 11.93 -7.74 -1.87
CA ASN A 40 11.05 -8.87 -2.10
C ASN A 40 9.59 -8.46 -2.31
N LEU A 41 9.08 -7.45 -1.60
CA LEU A 41 7.73 -6.91 -1.79
C LEU A 41 7.56 -6.33 -3.21
N LEU A 42 8.55 -5.58 -3.69
CA LEU A 42 8.54 -4.99 -5.03
C LEU A 42 8.58 -6.06 -6.12
N LEU A 43 9.43 -7.08 -5.96
CA LEU A 43 9.56 -8.17 -6.93
C LEU A 43 8.30 -9.04 -6.97
N LYS A 44 7.71 -9.38 -5.83
CA LYS A 44 6.46 -10.17 -5.76
C LYS A 44 5.31 -9.48 -6.53
N ARG A 45 5.21 -8.16 -6.44
CA ARG A 45 4.16 -7.39 -7.15
C ARG A 45 4.29 -7.52 -8.67
N GLN A 46 5.51 -7.57 -9.22
CA GLN A 46 5.75 -7.74 -10.65
C GLN A 46 5.33 -9.11 -11.19
N PHE A 47 5.38 -10.15 -10.36
CA PHE A 47 4.99 -11.51 -10.77
C PHE A 47 3.48 -11.79 -10.68
N GLN A 48 2.72 -10.99 -9.92
CA GLN A 48 1.26 -11.15 -9.85
C GLN A 48 0.52 -10.54 -11.05
N GLU A 49 1.08 -9.50 -11.69
CA GLU A 49 0.51 -8.88 -12.90
C GLU A 49 0.75 -9.70 -14.18
N THR A 50 1.81 -10.50 -14.25
CA THR A 50 2.09 -11.37 -15.41
C THR A 50 1.34 -12.70 -15.35
N ALA A 51 0.99 -13.18 -14.16
CA ALA A 51 0.27 -14.44 -13.97
C ALA A 51 -1.26 -14.36 -14.16
N SER A 52 -1.80 -13.17 -14.46
CA SER A 52 -3.24 -12.93 -14.69
C SER A 52 -3.59 -12.68 -16.16
N LEU A 53 -2.66 -12.96 -17.08
CA LEU A 53 -2.83 -12.90 -18.54
C LEU A 53 -2.92 -14.28 -19.22
N GLU A 54 -3.28 -15.33 -18.48
CA GLU A 54 -3.69 -16.64 -19.05
C GLU A 54 -5.21 -16.82 -19.00
#